data_AF-A0A671URH0-F1
#
_entry.id   AF-A0A671URH0-F1
#
_cell.length_a   1.000
_cell.length_b   1.000
_cell.length_c   1.000
_cell.angle_alpha   90.00
_cell.angle_beta   90.00
_cell.angle_gamma   90.00
#
_symmetry.space_group_name_H-M   'P 1'
#
loop_
_entity.id
_entity.type
_entity.pdbx_description
1 polymer ?
#
loop_
_entity_poly.entity_id
_entity_poly.type
_entity_poly.pdbx_seq_one_letter_code
_entity_poly.pdbx_strand_id
1 'polypeptide(L)'
;MAAPSEEPASSCLAQTCRIMLEVLLLLASFPNKAVVTLQPNWTEVYRGERITLRCEIKDGGDTEWEYEWRTTSSEKPSDQNEHSITSVTGSHSGDYRCKGRKKHTQHSSTDWSDPIKLTVSYAATWQQQWD
;
A
#
# COMPACT_ATOMS: atom_id res chain seq x y z
N MET A 1 34.19 55.93 24.54
CA MET A 1 33.37 55.03 25.37
C MET A 1 32.54 54.19 24.42
N ALA A 2 32.91 52.93 24.22
CA ALA A 2 32.16 52.00 23.39
C ALA A 2 31.13 51.27 24.28
N ALA A 3 29.88 51.18 23.81
CA ALA A 3 28.85 50.38 24.45
C ALA A 3 29.15 48.88 24.26
N PRO A 4 28.94 48.02 25.27
CA PRO A 4 29.05 46.58 25.08
C PRO A 4 27.85 46.08 24.26
N SER A 5 28.16 45.39 23.17
CA SER A 5 27.23 44.63 22.35
C SER A 5 26.74 43.39 23.12
N GLU A 6 25.55 43.45 23.71
CA GLU A 6 24.69 42.28 23.99
C GLU A 6 23.83 42.07 22.71
N GLU A 7 23.68 40.91 22.06
CA GLU A 7 23.59 39.51 22.50
C GLU A 7 23.60 38.59 21.23
N PRO A 8 24.28 37.43 21.20
CA PRO A 8 24.05 36.40 20.17
C PRO A 8 23.28 35.16 20.66
N ALA A 9 22.77 35.10 21.90
CA ALA A 9 22.17 33.88 22.46
C ALA A 9 20.72 33.61 21.99
N SER A 10 20.00 34.64 21.53
CA SER A 10 18.63 34.50 20.99
C SER A 10 18.54 33.70 19.68
N SER A 11 19.61 33.74 18.88
CA SER A 11 19.67 33.06 17.57
C SER A 11 19.72 31.54 17.70
N CYS A 12 20.39 31.01 18.72
CA CYS A 12 20.52 29.56 18.92
C CYS A 12 19.18 28.91 19.30
N LEU A 13 18.38 29.55 20.16
CA LEU A 13 17.05 29.05 20.56
C LEU A 13 16.06 29.09 19.39
N ALA A 14 16.09 30.16 18.59
CA ALA A 14 15.29 30.27 17.38
C ALA A 14 15.70 29.23 16.32
N GLN A 15 17.00 28.98 16.16
CA GLN A 15 17.52 27.96 15.25
C GLN A 15 17.12 26.55 15.70
N THR A 16 17.24 26.24 16.99
CA THR A 16 16.78 24.95 17.53
C THR A 16 15.27 24.77 17.36
N CYS A 17 14.47 25.85 17.48
CA CYS A 17 13.03 25.80 17.26
C CYS A 17 12.67 25.58 15.78
N ARG A 18 13.41 26.22 14.85
CA ARG A 18 13.27 25.97 13.40
C ARG A 18 13.62 24.53 13.04
N ILE A 19 14.76 24.03 13.53
CA ILE A 19 15.19 22.64 13.32
C ILE A 19 14.17 21.66 13.93
N MET A 20 13.66 21.92 15.15
CA MET A 20 12.64 21.09 15.79
C MET A 20 11.32 21.09 15.02
N LEU A 21 10.90 22.22 14.45
CA LEU A 21 9.71 22.30 13.61
C LEU A 21 9.88 21.56 12.28
N GLU A 22 11.04 21.69 11.63
CA GLU A 22 11.36 20.92 10.42
C GLU A 22 11.42 19.41 10.69
N VAL A 23 12.06 18.98 11.79
CA VAL A 23 12.10 17.57 12.20
C VAL A 23 10.69 17.06 12.54
N LEU A 24 9.86 17.85 13.23
CA LEU A 24 8.47 17.49 13.51
C LEU A 24 7.64 17.36 12.22
N LEU A 25 7.84 18.24 11.24
CA LEU A 25 7.18 18.18 9.94
C LEU A 25 7.64 16.94 9.13
N LEU A 26 8.92 16.59 9.18
CA LEU A 26 9.47 15.38 8.55
C LEU A 26 8.93 14.09 9.20
N LEU A 27 8.78 14.08 10.54
CA LEU A 27 8.18 12.96 11.27
C LEU A 27 6.67 12.88 11.08
N ALA A 28 6.00 14.00 10.79
CA ALA A 28 4.58 14.03 10.48
C ALA A 28 4.28 13.57 9.02
N SER A 29 5.27 13.63 8.12
CA SER A 29 5.16 13.16 6.74
C SER A 29 5.62 11.71 6.59
N PHE A 30 4.94 10.76 7.23
CA PHE A 30 5.07 9.36 6.80
C PHE A 30 4.22 9.18 5.53
N PRO A 31 4.81 8.79 4.39
CA PRO A 31 4.02 8.53 3.20
C PRO A 31 3.04 7.40 3.49
N ASN A 32 1.76 7.61 3.18
CA ASN A 32 0.74 6.59 3.32
C ASN A 32 1.18 5.36 2.49
N LYS A 33 1.42 4.22 3.15
CA LYS A 33 1.89 3.00 2.48
C LYS A 33 0.70 2.17 2.02
N ALA A 34 0.66 1.85 0.72
CA ALA A 34 -0.27 0.88 0.15
C ALA A 34 0.23 -0.55 0.34
N VAL A 35 -0.68 -1.47 0.66
CA VAL A 35 -0.41 -2.89 0.87
C VAL A 35 -1.51 -3.71 0.21
N VAL A 36 -1.15 -4.74 -0.56
CA VAL A 36 -2.12 -5.71 -1.06
C VAL A 36 -2.28 -6.81 -0.02
N THR A 37 -3.52 -7.10 0.38
CA THR A 37 -3.88 -8.20 1.26
C THR A 37 -4.78 -9.19 0.52
N LEU A 38 -4.73 -10.46 0.95
CA LEU A 38 -5.56 -11.52 0.40
C LEU A 38 -6.48 -12.07 1.48
N GLN A 39 -7.73 -12.33 1.11
CA GLN A 39 -8.69 -13.06 1.93
C GLN A 39 -9.20 -14.24 1.12
N PRO A 40 -8.90 -15.48 1.53
CA PRO A 40 -8.07 -15.88 2.69
C PRO A 40 -6.57 -15.50 2.54
N ASN A 41 -5.81 -15.46 3.65
CA ASN A 41 -4.43 -14.95 3.69
C ASN A 41 -3.37 -15.96 3.20
N TRP A 42 -3.59 -16.55 2.03
CA TRP A 42 -2.64 -17.44 1.36
C TRP A 42 -2.58 -17.14 -0.12
N THR A 43 -1.39 -17.21 -0.71
CA THR A 43 -1.14 -16.84 -2.11
C THR A 43 -1.20 -18.03 -3.07
N GLU A 44 -1.28 -19.25 -2.56
CA GLU A 44 -1.50 -20.45 -3.35
C GLU A 44 -2.95 -20.90 -3.19
N VAL A 45 -3.69 -20.89 -4.30
CA VAL A 45 -5.14 -21.14 -4.33
C VAL A 45 -5.45 -22.19 -5.36
N TYR A 46 -6.54 -22.91 -5.17
CA TYR A 46 -6.98 -23.93 -6.11
C TYR A 46 -8.07 -23.39 -7.04
N ARG A 47 -8.14 -23.96 -8.24
CA ARG A 47 -9.22 -23.63 -9.18
C ARG A 47 -10.60 -23.83 -8.56
N GLY A 48 -11.48 -22.87 -8.78
CA GLY A 48 -12.84 -22.86 -8.22
C GLY A 48 -12.95 -22.27 -6.82
N GLU A 49 -11.83 -21.98 -6.13
CA GLU A 49 -11.89 -21.27 -4.85
C GLU A 49 -12.36 -19.83 -5.03
N ARG A 50 -12.86 -19.25 -3.94
CA ARG A 50 -13.22 -17.84 -3.85
C ARG A 50 -12.16 -17.11 -3.04
N ILE A 51 -11.66 -16.02 -3.60
CA ILE A 51 -10.71 -15.13 -2.92
C ILE A 51 -11.10 -13.68 -3.12
N THR A 52 -10.53 -12.82 -2.29
CA THR A 52 -10.65 -11.38 -2.38
C THR A 52 -9.28 -10.74 -2.23
N LEU A 53 -8.90 -9.95 -3.23
CA LEU A 53 -7.75 -9.04 -3.19
C LEU A 53 -8.21 -7.70 -2.61
N ARG A 54 -7.49 -7.16 -1.64
CA ARG A 54 -7.75 -5.83 -1.06
C ARG A 54 -6.50 -4.97 -1.15
N CYS A 55 -6.66 -3.69 -1.44
CA CYS A 55 -5.62 -2.68 -1.31
C CYS A 55 -5.89 -1.85 -0.06
N GLU A 56 -5.01 -1.94 0.92
CA GLU A 56 -5.11 -1.21 2.18
C GLU A 56 -4.09 -0.07 2.21
N ILE A 57 -4.52 1.12 2.59
CA ILE A 57 -3.67 2.30 2.75
C ILE A 57 -3.84 2.78 4.19
N LYS A 58 -2.74 2.77 4.96
CA LYS A 58 -2.78 3.21 6.36
C LYS A 58 -3.15 4.70 6.46
N ASP A 59 -3.89 5.05 7.50
CA ASP A 59 -4.22 6.42 7.94
C ASP A 59 -5.08 7.29 7.01
N GLY A 60 -5.44 6.81 5.81
CA GLY A 60 -6.46 7.45 4.98
C GLY A 60 -7.61 6.47 4.78
N GLY A 61 -8.71 6.67 5.51
CA GLY A 61 -9.90 5.83 5.39
C GLY A 61 -10.36 5.64 3.94
N ASP A 62 -11.10 4.56 3.66
CA ASP A 62 -11.43 4.09 2.30
C ASP A 62 -12.04 5.16 1.37
N THR A 63 -12.64 6.21 1.91
CA THR A 63 -13.32 7.27 1.14
C THR A 63 -12.37 8.31 0.55
N GLU A 64 -11.14 8.43 1.04
CA GLU A 64 -10.18 9.48 0.63
C GLU A 64 -9.43 9.15 -0.69
N TRP A 65 -9.38 7.86 -1.05
CA TRP A 65 -8.51 7.35 -2.12
C TRP A 65 -9.27 6.87 -3.35
N GLU A 66 -8.64 7.07 -4.51
CA GLU A 66 -8.89 6.35 -5.76
C GLU A 66 -7.80 5.30 -5.93
N TYR A 67 -8.18 4.06 -6.22
CA TYR A 67 -7.26 2.93 -6.26
C TYR A 67 -6.83 2.62 -7.68
N GLU A 68 -5.54 2.31 -7.85
CA GLU A 68 -4.98 1.86 -9.12
C GLU A 68 -4.29 0.51 -8.91
N TRP A 69 -4.58 -0.44 -9.80
CA TRP A 69 -4.00 -1.78 -9.79
C TRP A 69 -3.06 -2.01 -10.96
N ARG A 70 -1.94 -2.71 -10.68
CA ARG A 70 -1.05 -3.30 -11.68
C ARG A 70 -0.97 -4.80 -11.44
N THR A 71 -1.11 -5.57 -12.50
CA THR A 71 -0.98 -7.02 -12.43
C THR A 71 -0.39 -7.62 -13.70
N THR A 72 0.27 -8.78 -13.57
CA THR A 72 0.67 -9.64 -14.69
C THR A 72 -0.40 -10.68 -15.05
N SER A 73 -1.48 -10.76 -14.27
CA SER A 73 -2.68 -11.54 -14.56
C SER A 73 -3.34 -11.08 -15.85
N SER A 74 -3.96 -12.03 -16.57
CA SER A 74 -4.80 -11.74 -17.73
C SER A 74 -6.12 -11.07 -17.34
N GLU A 75 -6.55 -11.26 -16.09
CA GLU A 75 -7.73 -10.64 -15.50
C GLU A 75 -7.30 -9.51 -14.56
N LYS A 76 -7.54 -8.27 -14.99
CA LYS A 76 -7.19 -7.07 -14.24
C LYS A 76 -8.28 -6.73 -13.22
N PRO A 77 -7.92 -6.43 -11.95
CA PRO A 77 -8.84 -5.84 -11.00
C PRO A 77 -9.45 -4.53 -11.51
N SER A 78 -10.67 -4.23 -11.05
CA SER A 78 -11.26 -2.90 -11.18
C SER A 78 -10.53 -1.88 -10.30
N ASP A 79 -10.68 -0.59 -10.61
CA ASP A 79 -10.09 0.52 -9.84
C ASP A 79 -10.87 0.79 -8.52
N GLN A 80 -11.14 -0.29 -7.77
CA GLN A 80 -11.75 -0.30 -6.44
C GLN A 80 -10.72 -0.79 -5.41
N ASN A 81 -10.96 -0.54 -4.12
CA ASN A 81 -10.08 -1.06 -3.06
C ASN A 81 -10.16 -2.60 -2.96
N GLU A 82 -11.27 -3.19 -3.37
CA GLU A 82 -11.55 -4.62 -3.26
C GLU A 82 -11.84 -5.24 -4.62
N HIS A 83 -11.26 -6.41 -4.88
CA HIS A 83 -11.52 -7.24 -6.04
C HIS A 83 -11.80 -8.68 -5.62
N SER A 84 -13.08 -9.08 -5.67
CA SER A 84 -13.54 -10.42 -5.31
C SER A 84 -13.63 -11.32 -6.54
N ILE A 85 -12.95 -12.47 -6.47
CA ILE A 85 -12.93 -13.52 -7.49
C ILE A 85 -13.75 -14.69 -6.96
N THR A 86 -14.90 -14.96 -7.60
CA THR A 86 -15.86 -15.96 -7.11
C THR A 86 -15.49 -17.40 -7.45
N SER A 87 -14.70 -17.58 -8.52
CA SER A 87 -14.20 -18.87 -8.99
C SER A 87 -12.86 -18.66 -9.68
N VAL A 88 -11.78 -18.99 -8.98
CA VAL A 88 -10.42 -18.78 -9.47
C VAL A 88 -10.10 -19.72 -10.64
N THR A 89 -9.37 -19.19 -11.63
CA THR A 89 -8.89 -19.90 -12.83
C THR A 89 -7.41 -19.55 -13.05
N GLY A 90 -6.74 -20.27 -13.96
CA GLY A 90 -5.33 -20.00 -14.28
C GLY A 90 -5.05 -18.57 -14.77
N SER A 91 -6.02 -17.89 -15.37
CA SER A 91 -5.89 -16.50 -15.84
C SER A 91 -5.75 -15.48 -14.71
N HIS A 92 -6.12 -15.85 -13.48
CA HIS A 92 -5.95 -15.04 -12.27
C HIS A 92 -4.56 -15.18 -11.64
N SER A 93 -3.68 -16.05 -12.15
CA SER A 93 -2.31 -16.12 -11.63
C SER A 93 -1.52 -14.88 -12.04
N GLY A 94 -0.72 -14.32 -11.12
CA GLY A 94 0.10 -13.16 -11.43
C GLY A 94 0.60 -12.42 -10.20
N ASP A 95 1.42 -11.41 -10.44
CA ASP A 95 1.91 -10.49 -9.42
C ASP A 95 0.96 -9.29 -9.32
N TYR A 96 0.49 -8.96 -8.13
CA TYR A 96 -0.47 -7.89 -7.89
C TYR A 96 0.16 -6.76 -7.08
N ARG A 97 0.00 -5.53 -7.55
CA ARG A 97 0.40 -4.30 -6.86
C ARG A 97 -0.74 -3.29 -6.89
N CYS A 98 -0.83 -2.48 -5.86
CA CYS A 98 -1.79 -1.38 -5.80
C CYS A 98 -1.13 -0.08 -5.34
N LYS A 99 -1.79 1.04 -5.61
CA LYS A 99 -1.51 2.35 -4.99
C LYS A 99 -2.80 3.15 -4.86
N GLY A 100 -2.76 4.20 -4.04
CA GLY A 100 -3.85 5.15 -3.92
C GLY A 100 -3.48 6.53 -4.45
N ARG A 101 -4.45 7.22 -5.05
CA ARG A 101 -4.41 8.65 -5.40
C ARG A 101 -5.44 9.38 -4.56
N LYS A 102 -5.08 10.49 -3.90
CA LYS A 102 -6.05 11.27 -3.12
C LYS A 102 -7.02 11.99 -4.05
N LYS A 103 -8.32 11.93 -3.73
CA LYS A 103 -9.39 12.57 -4.54
C LYS A 103 -9.31 14.10 -4.59
N HIS A 104 -8.99 14.73 -3.45
CA HIS A 104 -9.10 16.19 -3.28
C HIS A 104 -7.78 16.95 -3.35
N THR A 105 -6.65 16.26 -3.53
CA THR A 105 -5.33 16.89 -3.64
C THR A 105 -4.66 16.42 -4.93
N GLN A 106 -4.55 17.33 -5.90
CA GLN A 106 -3.90 17.02 -7.17
C GLN A 106 -2.43 16.62 -6.91
N HIS A 107 -2.02 15.49 -7.49
CA HIS A 107 -0.66 14.91 -7.44
C HIS A 107 -0.20 14.25 -6.13
N SER A 108 -1.07 14.08 -5.13
CA SER A 108 -0.74 13.26 -3.94
C SER A 108 -1.12 11.80 -4.16
N SER A 109 -0.12 10.92 -4.31
CA SER A 109 -0.32 9.47 -4.38
C SER A 109 0.62 8.73 -3.45
N THR A 110 0.22 7.53 -3.04
CA THR A 110 1.15 6.58 -2.42
C THR A 110 2.15 6.07 -3.45
N ASP A 111 3.28 5.56 -2.99
CA ASP A 111 4.07 4.64 -3.80
C ASP A 111 3.29 3.35 -4.09
N TRP A 112 3.74 2.62 -5.11
CA TRP A 112 3.24 1.26 -5.37
C TRP A 112 3.57 0.34 -4.20
N SER A 113 2.60 -0.47 -3.79
CA SER A 113 2.79 -1.51 -2.79
C SER A 113 3.89 -2.49 -3.20
N ASP A 114 4.39 -3.25 -2.23
CA ASP A 114 5.14 -4.47 -2.53
C ASP A 114 4.24 -5.45 -3.33
N PRO A 115 4.77 -6.20 -4.30
CA PRO A 115 3.99 -7.17 -5.05
C PRO A 115 3.68 -8.41 -4.22
N ILE A 116 2.47 -8.94 -4.39
CA ILE A 116 2.14 -10.31 -3.96
C ILE A 116 1.93 -11.20 -5.18
N LYS A 117 2.41 -12.44 -5.12
CA LYS A 117 2.30 -13.39 -6.23
C LYS A 117 1.19 -14.39 -5.99
N LEU A 118 0.07 -14.27 -6.68
CA LEU A 118 -1.03 -15.24 -6.65
C LEU A 118 -0.72 -16.40 -7.59
N THR A 119 -0.74 -17.63 -7.07
CA THR A 119 -0.49 -18.86 -7.83
C THR A 119 -1.74 -19.74 -7.80
N VAL A 120 -2.22 -20.14 -8.98
CA VAL A 120 -3.41 -20.98 -9.12
C VAL A 120 -3.03 -22.39 -9.52
N SER A 121 -3.31 -23.35 -8.64
CA SER A 121 -3.07 -24.77 -8.82
C SER A 121 -4.37 -25.53 -9.10
N TYR A 122 -4.26 -26.74 -9.65
CA TYR A 122 -5.37 -27.70 -9.64
C TYR A 122 -5.38 -28.41 -8.30
N ALA A 123 -6.55 -28.63 -7.71
CA ALA A 123 -6.63 -29.49 -6.53
C ALA A 123 -6.04 -30.86 -6.89
N ALA A 124 -5.15 -31.39 -6.06
CA ALA A 124 -4.71 -32.76 -6.18
C ALA A 124 -5.95 -33.65 -6.04
N THR A 125 -6.35 -34.30 -7.12
CA THR A 125 -7.31 -35.41 -7.07
C THR A 125 -6.68 -36.48 -6.19
N TRP A 126 -7.20 -36.67 -4.98
CA TRP A 126 -6.84 -37.79 -4.11
C TRP A 126 -7.19 -39.10 -4.81
N GLN A 127 -6.24 -39.66 -5.57
CA GLN A 127 -6.35 -40.98 -6.19
C GLN A 127 -5.00 -41.66 -6.49
N GLN A 128 -3.95 -41.34 -5.74
CA GLN A 128 -2.67 -42.06 -5.82
C GLN A 128 -2.04 -42.35 -4.44
N GLN A 129 -2.85 -42.60 -3.41
CA GLN A 129 -2.34 -43.08 -2.12
C GLN A 129 -2.99 -44.39 -1.65
N TRP A 130 -3.70 -45.10 -2.53
CA TRP A 130 -4.16 -46.47 -2.31
C TRP A 130 -4.16 -47.27 -3.61
N ASP A 131 -2.96 -47.53 -4.13
CA ASP A 131 -2.62 -48.83 -4.71
C ASP A 131 -1.50 -49.43 -3.84
#